data_AF-A0A5C0SEI3-F1
#
_entry.id   AF-A0A5C0SEI3-F1
#
_cell.length_a   1.000
_cell.length_b   1.000
_cell.length_c   1.000
_cell.angle_alpha   90.00
_cell.angle_beta   90.00
_cell.angle_gamma   90.00
#
_symmetry.space_group_name_H-M   'P 1'
#
loop_
_entity.id
_entity.type
_entity.pdbx_description
1 polymer ?
#
loop_
_entity_poly.entity_id
_entity_poly.type
_entity_poly.pdbx_seq_one_letter_code
_entity_poly.pdbx_strand_id
1 'polypeptide(L)'
;MGPEGHIQTILTPNGKIEDELRITIPDIPPSNNKYMGRGSTYTQAFQYQAEKKKWQSVIGWLVREQKWAQNPLKKAVVEITYFFKDKRRRDPDNYSGKFILDSLVRAGVLQDDSFGNIELILKGNYDKKNPRTEVRVRKNE
;
A
#
# COMPACT_ATOMS: atom_id res chain seq x y z
N MET A 1 15.55 0.33 -9.14
CA MET A 1 15.37 1.09 -7.89
C MET A 1 15.07 0.11 -6.77
N GLY A 2 15.57 0.38 -5.56
CA GLY A 2 15.21 -0.40 -4.37
C GLY A 2 13.87 0.07 -3.78
N PRO A 3 13.36 -0.60 -2.73
CA PRO A 3 12.27 -0.06 -1.93
C PRO A 3 12.74 1.18 -1.17
N GLU A 4 11.96 2.25 -1.20
CA GLU A 4 12.30 3.54 -0.61
C GLU A 4 11.09 4.15 0.09
N GLY A 5 11.32 4.83 1.21
CA GLY A 5 10.32 5.60 1.94
C GLY A 5 10.78 7.03 2.12
N HIS A 6 9.85 7.95 2.34
CA HIS A 6 10.14 9.30 2.84
C HIS A 6 8.91 9.88 3.53
N ILE A 7 9.15 10.67 4.57
CA ILE A 7 8.13 11.55 5.15
C ILE A 7 8.28 12.92 4.49
N GLN A 8 7.19 13.43 3.93
CA GLN A 8 7.13 14.77 3.37
C GLN A 8 6.14 15.60 4.18
N THR A 9 6.59 16.76 4.66
CA THR A 9 5.68 17.75 5.23
C THR A 9 4.93 18.47 4.10
N ILE A 10 3.61 18.43 4.12
CA ILE A 10 2.72 19.02 3.12
C ILE A 10 1.85 20.13 3.73
N LEU A 11 1.53 21.14 2.94
CA LEU A 11 0.49 22.13 3.27
C LEU A 11 -0.85 21.62 2.71
N THR A 12 -1.80 21.33 3.59
CA THR A 12 -3.14 20.90 3.17
C THR A 12 -3.93 22.07 2.58
N PRO A 13 -5.00 21.82 1.80
CA PRO A 13 -5.85 22.88 1.26
C PRO A 13 -6.43 23.83 2.33
N ASN A 14 -6.52 23.36 3.57
CA ASN A 14 -7.02 24.12 4.72
C ASN A 14 -5.91 24.89 5.46
N GLY A 15 -4.69 24.95 4.90
CA GLY A 15 -3.56 25.71 5.45
C GLY A 15 -2.84 25.04 6.61
N LYS A 16 -3.12 23.76 6.92
CA LYS A 16 -2.42 23.01 7.97
C LYS A 16 -1.17 22.35 7.41
N ILE A 17 -0.11 22.35 8.23
CA ILE A 17 1.11 21.60 7.97
C ILE A 17 0.91 20.19 8.51
N GLU A 18 0.97 19.19 7.64
CA GLU A 18 0.80 17.78 8.01
C GLU A 18 1.90 16.91 7.40
N ASP A 19 2.23 15.80 8.06
CA ASP A 19 3.17 14.83 7.51
C ASP A 19 2.43 13.84 6.61
N GLU A 20 3.00 13.62 5.43
CA GLU A 20 2.60 12.60 4.47
C GLU A 20 3.67 11.51 4.40
N LEU A 21 3.26 10.27 4.63
CA LEU A 21 4.11 9.11 4.43
C LEU A 21 4.06 8.68 2.96
N ARG A 22 5.21 8.60 2.33
CA ARG A 22 5.36 8.12 0.95
C ARG A 22 6.24 6.89 0.93
N ILE A 23 5.74 5.83 0.31
CA ILE A 23 6.43 4.55 0.16
C ILE A 23 6.43 4.17 -1.31
N THR A 24 7.60 3.83 -1.84
CA THR A 24 7.76 3.30 -3.19
C THR A 24 8.38 1.91 -3.10
N ILE A 25 7.67 0.92 -3.65
CA ILE A 25 8.12 -0.47 -3.66
C ILE A 25 8.30 -0.89 -5.12
N PRO A 26 9.49 -1.34 -5.56
CA PRO A 26 9.77 -1.75 -6.94
C PRO A 26 9.17 -3.13 -7.26
N ASP A 27 7.94 -3.36 -6.82
CA ASP A 27 7.18 -4.57 -7.00
C ASP A 27 5.68 -4.22 -7.03
N ILE A 28 4.87 -5.15 -7.54
CA ILE A 28 3.41 -5.01 -7.62
C ILE A 28 2.81 -6.28 -7.00
N PRO A 29 1.88 -6.16 -6.04
CA PRO A 29 1.29 -7.34 -5.44
C PRO A 29 0.59 -8.18 -6.52
N PRO A 30 0.60 -9.50 -6.40
CA PRO A 30 -0.14 -10.35 -7.33
C PRO A 30 -1.65 -10.02 -7.29
N SER A 31 -2.31 -10.16 -8.43
CA SER A 31 -3.78 -10.04 -8.51
C SER A 31 -4.45 -11.07 -7.59
N ASN A 32 -5.56 -10.67 -6.97
CA ASN A 32 -6.40 -11.55 -6.14
C ASN A 32 -6.76 -12.87 -6.84
N ASN A 33 -6.99 -12.86 -8.15
CA ASN A 33 -7.27 -14.05 -8.95
C ASN A 33 -6.17 -15.12 -8.89
N LYS A 34 -4.93 -14.77 -8.55
CA LYS A 34 -3.84 -15.74 -8.35
C LYS A 34 -4.18 -16.77 -7.26
N TYR A 35 -5.01 -16.39 -6.29
CA TYR A 35 -5.34 -17.20 -5.11
C TYR A 35 -6.77 -17.76 -5.13
N MET A 36 -7.52 -17.59 -6.23
CA MET A 36 -8.92 -18.03 -6.38
C MET A 36 -9.08 -19.12 -7.46
N GLY A 37 -8.00 -19.82 -7.80
CA GLY A 37 -7.94 -20.74 -8.94
C GLY A 37 -8.15 -22.22 -8.60
N ARG A 38 -7.94 -23.09 -9.60
CA ARG A 38 -8.10 -24.56 -9.54
C ARG A 38 -6.94 -25.31 -8.84
N GLY A 39 -6.29 -24.70 -7.85
CA GLY A 39 -5.22 -25.33 -7.08
C GLY A 39 -5.71 -25.95 -5.77
N SER A 40 -4.87 -26.71 -5.06
CA SER A 40 -5.17 -27.11 -3.68
C SER A 40 -5.32 -25.86 -2.80
N THR A 41 -6.42 -25.78 -2.05
CA THR A 41 -6.71 -24.69 -1.09
C THR A 41 -5.53 -24.44 -0.14
N TYR A 42 -4.85 -25.52 0.27
CA TYR A 42 -3.68 -25.44 1.15
C TYR A 42 -2.50 -24.70 0.50
N THR A 43 -2.16 -25.05 -0.75
CA THR A 43 -1.07 -24.41 -1.49
C THR A 43 -1.37 -22.94 -1.78
N GLN A 44 -2.61 -22.63 -2.14
CA GLN A 44 -3.05 -21.25 -2.40
C GLN A 44 -2.99 -20.40 -1.13
N ALA A 45 -3.46 -20.94 0.00
CA ALA A 45 -3.37 -20.28 1.31
C ALA A 45 -1.92 -20.05 1.72
N PHE A 46 -1.05 -21.05 1.55
CA PHE A 46 0.38 -20.92 1.87
C PHE A 46 1.05 -19.80 1.05
N GLN A 47 0.81 -19.77 -0.27
CA GLN A 47 1.34 -18.72 -1.14
C GLN A 47 0.81 -17.32 -0.78
N TYR A 48 -0.48 -17.23 -0.41
CA TYR A 48 -1.08 -15.98 0.04
C TYR A 48 -0.42 -15.48 1.33
N GLN A 49 -0.20 -16.37 2.31
CA GLN A 49 0.44 -16.01 3.58
C GLN A 49 1.92 -15.62 3.40
N ALA A 50 2.64 -16.30 2.50
CA ALA A 50 4.02 -15.94 2.17
C ALA A 50 4.10 -14.54 1.54
N GLU A 51 3.21 -14.22 0.59
CA GLU A 51 3.13 -12.90 -0.02
C GLU A 51 2.75 -11.84 1.03
N LYS A 52 1.73 -12.11 1.85
CA LYS A 52 1.33 -11.23 2.96
C LYS A 52 2.51 -10.90 3.87
N LYS A 53 3.29 -11.90 4.30
CA LYS A 53 4.48 -11.70 5.14
C LYS A 53 5.53 -10.84 4.43
N LYS A 54 5.80 -11.09 3.14
CA LYS A 54 6.75 -10.30 2.35
C LYS A 54 6.38 -8.81 2.35
N TRP A 55 5.14 -8.48 2.01
CA TRP A 55 4.68 -7.08 1.99
C TRP A 55 4.71 -6.45 3.38
N GLN A 56 4.30 -7.18 4.42
CA GLN A 56 4.38 -6.73 5.80
C GLN A 56 5.81 -6.44 6.25
N SER A 57 6.77 -7.28 5.87
CA SER A 57 8.18 -7.06 6.19
C SER A 57 8.75 -5.83 5.49
N VAL A 58 8.49 -5.66 4.19
CA VAL A 58 9.02 -4.52 3.42
C VAL A 58 8.42 -3.20 3.90
N ILE A 59 7.09 -3.11 3.98
CA ILE A 59 6.41 -1.88 4.43
C ILE A 59 6.76 -1.58 5.89
N GLY A 60 6.74 -2.60 6.76
CA GLY A 60 7.08 -2.42 8.17
C GLY A 60 8.51 -1.94 8.38
N TRP A 61 9.47 -2.42 7.58
CA TRP A 61 10.84 -1.93 7.61
C TRP A 61 10.93 -0.48 7.15
N LEU A 62 10.33 -0.13 6.00
CA LEU A 62 10.32 1.23 5.48
C LEU A 62 9.70 2.24 6.47
N VAL A 63 8.55 1.92 7.06
CA VAL A 63 7.88 2.78 8.04
C VAL A 63 8.78 3.05 9.25
N ARG A 64 9.47 2.01 9.75
CA ARG A 64 10.41 2.13 10.88
C ARG A 64 11.62 2.97 10.53
N GLU A 65 12.18 2.76 9.34
CA GLU A 65 13.33 3.53 8.83
C GLU A 65 13.00 5.03 8.75
N GLN A 66 11.78 5.36 8.31
CA GLN A 66 11.31 6.75 8.27
C GLN A 66 11.04 7.38 9.64
N LYS A 67 11.16 6.62 10.73
CA LYS A 67 10.85 7.07 12.10
C LYS A 67 9.45 7.69 12.19
N TRP A 68 8.45 7.04 11.57
CA TRP A 68 7.05 7.41 11.75
C TRP A 68 6.70 7.32 13.25
N ALA A 69 6.70 8.46 13.93
CA ALA A 69 6.56 8.57 15.38
C ALA A 69 5.15 8.99 15.81
N GLN A 70 4.24 9.17 14.84
CA GLN A 70 2.88 9.56 15.12
C GLN A 70 2.06 8.40 15.66
N ASN A 71 1.06 8.71 16.47
CA ASN A 71 0.02 7.76 16.81
C ASN A 71 -0.68 7.26 15.53
N PRO A 72 -1.20 6.02 15.53
CA PRO A 72 -1.95 5.50 14.40
C PRO A 72 -3.06 6.47 13.97
N LEU A 73 -3.10 6.79 12.68
CA LEU A 73 -4.08 7.71 12.13
C LEU A 73 -5.48 7.10 12.26
N LYS A 74 -6.37 7.80 12.95
CA LYS A 74 -7.78 7.37 13.11
C LYS A 74 -8.59 7.56 11.84
N LYS A 75 -8.24 8.60 11.06
CA LYS A 75 -8.80 8.94 9.76
C LYS A 75 -7.65 9.26 8.82
N ALA A 76 -7.58 8.58 7.69
CA ALA A 76 -6.53 8.76 6.70
C ALA A 76 -7.06 8.66 5.27
N VAL A 77 -6.37 9.33 4.34
CA VAL A 77 -6.50 9.02 2.91
C VAL A 77 -5.30 8.19 2.51
N VAL A 78 -5.57 7.00 1.96
CA VAL A 78 -4.54 6.08 1.44
C VAL A 78 -4.67 6.05 -0.07
N GLU A 79 -3.69 6.62 -0.76
CA GLU A 79 -3.59 6.55 -2.21
C GLU A 79 -2.57 5.50 -2.62
N ILE A 80 -3.00 4.51 -3.40
CA ILE A 80 -2.15 3.46 -3.95
C ILE A 80 -2.15 3.59 -5.47
N THR A 81 -0.96 3.80 -6.03
CA THR A 81 -0.76 3.85 -7.49
C THR A 81 0.11 2.69 -7.93
N TYR A 82 -0.46 1.83 -8.78
CA TYR A 82 0.25 0.70 -9.40
C TYR A 82 0.78 1.11 -10.77
N PHE A 83 2.09 1.12 -10.95
CA PHE A 83 2.75 1.36 -12.23
C PHE A 83 3.09 0.02 -12.89
N PHE A 84 2.25 -0.42 -13.83
CA PHE A 84 2.40 -1.71 -14.48
C PHE A 84 3.40 -1.68 -15.64
N LYS A 85 4.07 -2.81 -15.87
CA LYS A 85 5.04 -2.99 -16.98
C LYS A 85 4.41 -3.03 -18.38
N ASP A 86 3.10 -3.22 -18.46
CA ASP A 86 2.34 -3.35 -19.70
C ASP A 86 1.01 -2.58 -19.61
N LYS A 87 0.41 -2.28 -20.76
CA LYS A 87 -0.86 -1.56 -20.88
C LYS A 87 -2.09 -2.49 -20.90
N ARG A 88 -1.96 -3.72 -20.39
CA ARG A 88 -3.09 -4.65 -20.36
C ARG A 88 -4.17 -4.11 -19.42
N ARG A 89 -5.43 -4.33 -19.80
CA ARG A 89 -6.56 -4.03 -18.93
C ARG A 89 -6.42 -4.83 -17.63
N ARG A 90 -6.60 -4.15 -16.51
CA ARG A 90 -6.63 -4.70 -15.15
C ARG A 90 -7.75 -4.00 -14.41
N ASP A 91 -8.60 -4.77 -13.77
CA ASP A 91 -9.68 -4.21 -12.97
C ASP A 91 -9.13 -3.83 -11.57
N PRO A 92 -9.50 -2.68 -10.99
CA PRO A 92 -8.94 -2.22 -9.71
C PRO A 92 -9.23 -3.15 -8.51
N ASP A 93 -10.34 -3.88 -8.54
CA ASP A 93 -10.75 -4.86 -7.52
C ASP A 93 -9.75 -6.02 -7.36
N ASN A 94 -9.07 -6.39 -8.44
CA ASN A 94 -7.97 -7.36 -8.44
C ASN A 94 -6.73 -6.86 -7.69
N TYR A 95 -6.65 -5.56 -7.44
CA TYR A 95 -5.57 -4.86 -6.77
C TYR A 95 -6.13 -3.98 -5.64
N SER A 96 -6.95 -4.58 -4.78
CA SER A 96 -7.68 -3.89 -3.71
C SER A 96 -6.79 -3.22 -2.64
N GLY A 97 -5.46 -3.35 -2.71
CA GLY A 97 -4.55 -2.79 -1.71
C GLY A 97 -4.43 -3.60 -0.42
N LYS A 98 -5.10 -4.75 -0.29
CA LYS A 98 -5.20 -5.50 0.98
C LYS A 98 -3.86 -5.78 1.66
N PHE A 99 -2.85 -6.26 0.93
CA PHE A 99 -1.53 -6.50 1.54
C PHE A 99 -0.86 -5.22 2.06
N ILE A 100 -1.10 -4.09 1.40
CA ILE A 100 -0.53 -2.80 1.77
C ILE A 100 -1.26 -2.26 3.00
N LEU A 101 -2.58 -2.26 2.99
CA LEU A 101 -3.43 -1.82 4.11
C LEU A 101 -3.14 -2.64 5.38
N ASP A 102 -3.16 -3.98 5.29
CA ASP A 102 -2.79 -4.89 6.38
C ASP A 102 -1.40 -4.54 6.97
N SER A 103 -0.47 -4.15 6.11
CA SER A 103 0.90 -3.81 6.51
C SER A 103 0.98 -2.45 7.19
N LEU A 104 0.24 -1.45 6.73
CA LEU A 104 0.18 -0.12 7.32
C LEU A 104 -0.48 -0.13 8.70
N VAL A 105 -1.57 -0.89 8.88
CA VAL A 105 -2.20 -1.10 10.19
C VAL A 105 -1.21 -1.81 11.14
N ARG A 106 -0.58 -2.90 10.67
CA ARG A 106 0.41 -3.64 11.48
C ARG A 106 1.64 -2.81 11.84
N ALA A 107 2.04 -1.88 10.97
CA ALA A 107 3.17 -0.98 11.20
C ALA A 107 2.80 0.21 12.13
N GLY A 108 1.53 0.37 12.51
CA GLY A 108 1.06 1.44 13.39
C GLY A 108 0.85 2.78 12.68
N VAL A 109 0.81 2.80 11.34
CA VAL A 109 0.50 4.02 10.58
C VAL A 109 -0.99 4.32 10.61
N LEU A 110 -1.81 3.29 10.45
CA LEU A 110 -3.27 3.36 10.45
C LEU A 110 -3.83 2.69 11.70
N GLN A 111 -4.92 3.24 12.25
CA GLN A 111 -5.63 2.58 13.34
C GLN A 111 -6.35 1.30 12.86
N ASP A 112 -6.96 1.35 11.68
CA ASP A 112 -7.72 0.28 11.05
C ASP A 112 -7.79 0.55 9.53
N ASP A 113 -8.14 -0.44 8.71
CA ASP A 113 -8.38 -0.33 7.26
C ASP A 113 -9.86 -0.30 6.88
N SER A 114 -10.75 -0.14 7.88
CA SER A 114 -12.19 -0.02 7.69
C SER A 114 -12.61 1.29 6.98
N PHE A 115 -13.80 1.30 6.38
CA PHE A 115 -14.41 2.50 5.77
C PHE A 115 -14.56 3.67 6.75
N GLY A 116 -14.62 3.42 8.05
CA GLY A 116 -14.68 4.48 9.07
C GLY A 116 -13.33 5.15 9.33
N ASN A 117 -12.23 4.52 8.91
CA ASN A 117 -10.86 4.93 9.21
C ASN A 117 -10.09 5.40 7.98
N ILE A 118 -10.42 4.87 6.80
CA ILE A 118 -9.70 5.21 5.58
C ILE A 118 -10.63 5.60 4.42
N GLU A 119 -10.15 6.56 3.64
CA GLU A 119 -10.56 6.75 2.26
C GLU A 119 -9.49 6.13 1.36
N LEU A 120 -9.86 5.12 0.58
CA LEU A 120 -8.94 4.40 -0.31
C LEU A 120 -9.05 4.91 -1.74
N ILE A 121 -7.95 5.40 -2.29
CA ILE A 121 -7.83 5.81 -3.69
C ILE A 121 -6.94 4.82 -4.42
N LEU A 122 -7.49 4.08 -5.39
CA LEU A 122 -6.74 3.15 -6.23
C LEU A 122 -6.52 3.75 -7.62
N LYS A 123 -5.26 3.78 -8.06
CA LYS A 123 -4.86 4.25 -9.39
C LYS A 123 -4.03 3.17 -10.10
N GLY A 124 -4.28 3.01 -11.39
CA GLY A 124 -3.46 2.20 -12.28
C GLY A 124 -2.77 3.10 -13.30
N ASN A 125 -1.47 2.91 -13.49
CA ASN A 125 -0.68 3.62 -14.49
C ASN A 125 0.31 2.66 -15.17
N TYR A 126 1.02 3.13 -16.19
CA TYR A 126 1.95 2.34 -16.99
C TYR A 126 3.36 2.91 -16.91
N ASP A 127 4.30 2.08 -16.51
CA ASP A 127 5.74 2.34 -16.59
C ASP A 127 6.48 1.04 -16.88
N LYS A 128 6.88 0.86 -18.14
CA LYS A 128 7.62 -0.33 -18.58
C LYS A 128 9.04 -0.38 -18.00
N LYS A 129 9.67 0.77 -17.78
CA LYS A 129 11.07 0.84 -17.35
C LYS A 129 11.17 0.61 -15.85
N ASN A 130 10.25 1.18 -15.08
CA ASN A 130 10.26 1.14 -13.62
C ASN A 130 8.89 0.75 -13.04
N PRO A 131 8.45 -0.52 -13.21
CA PRO A 131 7.22 -0.99 -12.60
C PRO A 131 7.34 -0.98 -11.07
N ARG A 132 6.33 -0.46 -10.38
CA ARG A 132 6.37 -0.21 -8.93
C ARG A 132 4.99 0.02 -8.35
N THR A 133 4.90 -0.03 -7.03
CA THR A 133 3.76 0.42 -6.25
C THR A 133 4.17 1.65 -5.47
N GLU A 134 3.45 2.76 -5.66
CA GLU A 134 3.57 3.96 -4.86
C GLU A 134 2.39 4.04 -3.88
N VAL A 135 2.67 4.30 -2.61
CA VAL A 135 1.69 4.44 -1.54
C VAL A 135 1.88 5.79 -0.89
N ARG A 136 0.80 6.55 -0.75
CA ARG A 136 0.78 7.83 -0.04
C ARG A 136 -0.26 7.75 1.05
N VAL A 137 0.14 8.07 2.27
CA VAL A 137 -0.74 8.10 3.43
C VAL A 137 -0.68 9.49 4.03
N ARG A 138 -1.86 10.11 4.14
CA ARG A 138 -2.03 11.42 4.78
C ARG A 138 -3.22 11.37 5.72
N LYS A 139 -3.24 12.26 6.70
CA LYS A 139 -4.37 12.38 7.62
C LYS A 139 -5.61 12.87 6.85
N ASN A 140 -6.78 12.41 7.30
CA ASN A 140 -8.08 12.91 6.86
C ASN A 140 -8.79 13.53 8.08
N GLU A 141 -9.49 14.65 7.89
CA GLU A 141 -10.10 15.43 9.00
C GLU A 141 -11.42 14.81 9.53
#